data_AF-A0A517XSV7-F1
#
_entry.id   AF-A0A517XSV7-F1
#
_cell.length_a   1.000
_cell.length_b   1.000
_cell.length_c   1.000
_cell.angle_alpha   90.00
_cell.angle_beta   90.00
_cell.angle_gamma   90.00
#
_symmetry.space_group_name_H-M   'P 1'
#
loop_
_entity.id
_entity.type
_entity.pdbx_description
1 polymer ?
#
loop_
_entity_poly.entity_id
_entity_poly.type
_entity_poly.pdbx_seq_one_letter_code
_entity_poly.pdbx_strand_id
1 'polypeptide(L)'
;MDAATFRLDLAAFLGADEYRKFVRQARQAGRLRYWHERELNRFFDARPDLRLGGDEIFAALRVCELHGDELMAGTAEVIGGHVAYADEYLRTRRDRFPNAASGPFYTQGGRSPGPFVEVWYCPACREAEAAWQEANGSRSRDPVTASLKRRTTYREYVLKWLGDDWSKLPKPLRERAKEREAEVSAKLRPGDELWEYEFGDRNSFAYVSGLAVVRGGVVVEHWAEWKS
;
A
#
# COMPACT_ATOMS: atom_id res chain seq x y z
N MET A 1 32.09 -14.85 11.45
CA MET A 1 32.13 -14.92 9.97
C MET A 1 31.61 -13.60 9.43
N ASP A 2 32.18 -13.09 8.33
CA ASP A 2 31.74 -11.84 7.74
C ASP A 2 30.45 -12.03 6.91
N ALA A 3 29.40 -11.27 7.23
CA ALA A 3 28.12 -11.32 6.55
C ALA A 3 28.23 -10.91 5.08
N ALA A 4 29.14 -9.99 4.74
CA ALA A 4 29.33 -9.56 3.35
C ALA A 4 29.87 -10.71 2.49
N THR A 5 30.89 -11.42 2.96
CA THR A 5 31.42 -12.62 2.29
C THR A 5 30.34 -13.69 2.09
N PHE A 6 29.58 -14.03 3.15
CA PHE A 6 28.47 -14.99 3.04
C PHE A 6 27.46 -14.59 1.95
N ARG A 7 27.06 -13.32 1.92
CA ARG A 7 26.09 -12.81 0.95
C ARG A 7 26.60 -12.87 -0.49
N LEU A 8 27.85 -12.46 -0.72
CA LEU A 8 28.46 -12.47 -2.06
C LEU A 8 28.53 -13.90 -2.61
N ASP A 9 28.98 -14.84 -1.80
CA ASP A 9 29.15 -16.24 -2.22
C ASP A 9 27.81 -16.95 -2.38
N LEU A 10 26.83 -16.64 -1.53
CA LEU A 10 25.46 -17.13 -1.70
C LEU A 10 24.82 -16.58 -2.97
N ALA A 11 25.04 -15.30 -3.27
CA ALA A 11 24.53 -14.67 -4.50
C ALA A 11 25.16 -15.29 -5.75
N ALA A 12 26.46 -15.56 -5.73
CA ALA A 12 27.16 -16.25 -6.81
C ALA A 12 26.64 -17.70 -6.99
N PHE A 13 26.37 -18.41 -5.89
CA PHE A 13 25.86 -19.78 -5.92
C PHE A 13 24.44 -19.89 -6.47
N LEU A 14 23.52 -19.01 -6.05
CA LEU A 14 22.12 -19.03 -6.47
C LEU A 14 21.87 -18.36 -7.83
N GLY A 15 22.73 -17.42 -8.20
CA GLY A 15 22.46 -16.46 -9.28
C GLY A 15 21.60 -15.28 -8.80
N ALA A 16 21.69 -14.17 -9.52
CA ALA A 16 21.17 -12.88 -9.07
C ALA A 16 19.65 -12.84 -8.83
N ASP A 17 18.85 -13.53 -9.64
CA ASP A 17 17.39 -13.50 -9.52
C ASP A 17 16.88 -14.38 -8.36
N GLU A 18 17.40 -15.60 -8.24
CA GLU A 18 17.04 -16.49 -7.12
C GLU A 18 17.59 -15.95 -5.79
N TYR A 19 18.77 -15.32 -5.78
CA TYR A 19 19.27 -14.63 -4.59
C TYR A 19 18.33 -13.49 -4.14
N ARG A 20 17.88 -12.63 -5.07
CA ARG A 20 16.93 -11.54 -4.74
C ARG A 20 15.63 -12.07 -4.15
N LYS A 21 15.09 -13.13 -4.76
CA LYS A 21 13.88 -13.82 -4.28
C LYS A 21 14.10 -14.47 -2.91
N PHE A 22 15.26 -15.09 -2.69
CA PHE A 22 15.67 -15.71 -1.44
C PHE A 22 15.69 -14.70 -0.30
N VAL A 23 16.45 -13.60 -0.46
CA VAL A 23 16.55 -12.54 0.57
C VAL A 23 15.18 -11.96 0.89
N ARG A 24 14.41 -11.61 -0.15
CA ARG A 24 13.08 -11.00 0.01
C ARG A 24 12.12 -11.88 0.80
N GLN A 25 12.04 -13.17 0.47
CA GLN A 25 11.10 -14.10 1.10
C GLN A 25 11.55 -14.53 2.51
N ALA A 26 12.86 -14.77 2.71
CA ALA A 26 13.40 -15.13 4.03
C ALA A 26 13.10 -14.06 5.08
N ARG A 27 13.22 -12.78 4.71
CA ARG A 27 12.94 -11.65 5.60
C ARG A 27 11.46 -11.49 5.93
N GLN A 28 10.57 -11.59 4.94
CA GLN A 28 9.13 -11.36 5.15
C GLN A 28 8.48 -12.42 6.05
N ALA A 29 8.99 -13.65 6.03
CA ALA A 29 8.39 -14.75 6.77
C ALA A 29 8.84 -14.84 8.23
N GLY A 30 9.94 -14.18 8.61
CA GLY A 30 10.59 -14.36 9.92
C GLY A 30 11.09 -15.79 10.18
N ARG A 31 11.07 -16.63 9.15
CA ARG A 31 11.52 -18.03 9.17
C ARG A 31 11.92 -18.45 7.77
N LEU A 32 12.84 -19.42 7.66
CA LEU A 32 13.16 -20.02 6.38
C LEU A 32 11.98 -20.91 5.93
N ARG A 33 11.71 -20.90 4.63
CA ARG A 33 10.77 -21.87 4.01
C ARG A 33 11.57 -23.09 3.57
N TYR A 34 10.89 -24.22 3.37
CA TYR A 34 11.54 -25.48 2.93
C TYR A 34 12.53 -25.30 1.78
N TRP A 35 12.17 -24.54 0.75
CA TRP A 35 13.08 -24.32 -0.38
C TRP A 35 14.31 -23.49 0.00
N HIS A 36 14.18 -22.52 0.91
CA HIS A 36 15.33 -21.76 1.41
C HIS A 36 16.29 -22.66 2.19
N GLU A 37 15.76 -23.52 3.06
CA GLU A 37 16.56 -24.49 3.83
C GLU A 37 17.29 -25.45 2.89
N ARG A 38 16.60 -25.96 1.86
CA ARG A 38 17.20 -26.83 0.85
C ARG A 38 18.35 -26.13 0.13
N GLU A 39 18.16 -24.91 -0.35
CA GLU A 39 19.22 -24.18 -1.05
C GLU A 39 20.38 -23.80 -0.11
N LEU A 40 20.10 -23.43 1.15
CA LEU A 40 21.15 -23.18 2.15
C LEU A 40 21.94 -24.43 2.48
N ASN A 41 21.30 -25.58 2.64
CA ASN A 41 22.00 -26.83 2.88
C ASN A 41 22.92 -27.18 1.70
N ARG A 42 22.42 -27.06 0.46
CA ARG A 42 23.26 -27.25 -0.74
C ARG A 42 24.44 -26.26 -0.78
N PHE A 43 24.20 -25.01 -0.42
CA PHE A 43 25.25 -23.99 -0.34
C PHE A 43 26.29 -24.35 0.73
N PHE A 44 25.85 -24.75 1.94
CA PHE A 44 26.74 -25.13 3.03
C PHE A 44 27.48 -26.44 2.79
N ASP A 45 26.91 -27.37 2.03
CA ASP A 45 27.62 -28.56 1.58
C ASP A 45 28.77 -28.20 0.63
N ALA A 46 28.55 -27.18 -0.24
CA ALA A 46 29.58 -26.67 -1.15
C ALA A 46 30.58 -25.71 -0.46
N ARG A 47 30.15 -24.99 0.57
CA ARG A 47 30.91 -23.96 1.31
C ARG A 47 30.76 -24.15 2.82
N PRO A 48 31.32 -25.24 3.38
CA PRO A 48 31.17 -25.55 4.80
C PRO A 48 31.86 -24.52 5.70
N ASP A 49 32.87 -23.83 5.17
CA ASP A 49 33.55 -22.69 5.81
C ASP A 49 32.63 -21.50 6.06
N LEU A 50 31.52 -21.40 5.30
CA LEU A 50 30.54 -20.32 5.39
C LEU A 50 29.25 -20.69 6.14
N ARG A 51 29.26 -21.79 6.88
CA ARG A 51 28.08 -22.23 7.64
C ARG A 51 27.74 -21.27 8.78
N LEU A 52 26.50 -20.78 8.77
CA LEU A 52 25.93 -19.89 9.79
C LEU A 52 24.82 -20.61 10.58
N GLY A 53 24.64 -20.23 11.84
CA GLY A 53 23.50 -20.62 12.67
C GLY A 53 22.20 -19.87 12.28
N GLY A 54 21.06 -20.30 12.84
CA GLY A 54 19.74 -19.76 12.48
C GLY A 54 19.63 -18.23 12.57
N ASP A 55 19.93 -17.65 13.74
CA ASP A 55 19.86 -16.20 13.93
C ASP A 55 20.92 -15.42 13.14
N GLU A 56 22.10 -16.03 12.97
CA GLU A 56 23.19 -15.45 12.18
C GLU A 56 22.82 -15.34 10.69
N ILE A 57 22.08 -16.32 10.15
CA ILE A 57 21.55 -16.27 8.78
C ILE A 57 20.63 -15.07 8.63
N PHE A 58 19.66 -14.89 9.54
CA PHE A 58 18.74 -13.75 9.43
C PHE A 58 19.46 -12.42 9.58
N ALA A 59 20.44 -12.32 10.48
CA ALA A 59 21.28 -11.13 10.62
C ALA A 59 22.06 -10.85 9.32
N ALA A 60 22.69 -11.86 8.72
CA ALA A 60 23.43 -11.71 7.46
C ALA A 60 22.53 -11.32 6.29
N LEU A 61 21.27 -11.77 6.27
CA LEU A 61 20.27 -11.45 5.25
C LEU A 61 19.53 -10.13 5.48
N ARG A 62 19.88 -9.32 6.50
CA ARG A 62 19.36 -7.95 6.69
C ARG A 62 19.98 -6.96 5.69
N VAL A 63 19.88 -7.28 4.41
CA VAL A 63 20.40 -6.49 3.30
C VAL A 63 19.26 -6.10 2.36
N CYS A 64 19.40 -4.95 1.69
CA CYS A 64 18.54 -4.58 0.59
C CYS A 64 18.94 -5.37 -0.67
N GLU A 65 18.03 -6.16 -1.23
CA GLU A 65 18.33 -6.97 -2.42
C GLU A 65 18.47 -6.15 -3.71
N LEU A 66 18.06 -4.88 -3.66
CA LEU A 66 18.13 -3.93 -4.78
C LEU A 66 19.39 -3.06 -4.73
N HIS A 67 19.75 -2.53 -3.56
CA HIS A 67 20.87 -1.59 -3.40
C HIS A 67 22.14 -2.22 -2.79
N GLY A 68 22.02 -3.39 -2.15
CA GLY A 68 23.14 -4.04 -1.46
C GLY A 68 23.45 -3.48 -0.07
N ASP A 69 22.75 -2.43 0.37
CA ASP A 69 22.95 -1.81 1.69
C ASP A 69 22.42 -2.67 2.84
N GLU A 70 23.08 -2.60 3.99
CA GLU A 70 22.54 -3.12 5.25
C GLU A 70 21.24 -2.38 5.59
N LEU A 71 20.25 -3.14 6.05
CA LEU A 71 19.01 -2.56 6.55
C LEU A 71 19.24 -1.97 7.94
N MET A 72 18.76 -0.75 8.12
CA MET A 72 18.81 -0.02 9.38
C MET A 72 17.53 -0.25 10.18
N ALA A 73 17.66 -0.32 11.51
CA ALA A 73 16.52 -0.30 12.40
C ALA A 73 15.88 1.10 12.39
N GLY A 74 14.56 1.15 12.48
CA GLY A 74 13.80 2.38 12.61
C GLY A 74 12.39 2.11 13.09
N THR A 75 11.53 3.12 13.00
CA THR A 75 10.12 3.00 13.34
C THR A 75 9.23 3.38 12.16
N ALA A 76 8.03 2.80 12.13
CA ALA A 76 6.94 3.20 11.27
C ALA A 76 5.70 3.50 12.12
N GLU A 77 4.93 4.52 11.73
CA GLU A 77 3.66 4.86 12.36
C GLU A 77 2.65 3.72 12.20
N VAL A 78 1.88 3.45 13.25
CA VAL A 78 0.75 2.53 13.19
C VAL A 78 -0.53 3.31 12.96
N ILE A 79 -1.22 3.01 11.87
CA ILE A 79 -2.55 3.57 11.62
C ILE A 79 -3.60 2.50 11.94
N GLY A 80 -4.57 2.89 12.77
CA GLY A 80 -5.76 2.09 13.00
C GLY A 80 -6.64 2.05 11.76
N GLY A 81 -6.88 0.85 11.23
CA GLY A 81 -7.74 0.64 10.07
C GLY A 81 -7.01 0.06 8.87
N HIS A 82 -7.49 0.40 7.67
CA HIS A 82 -6.96 -0.07 6.40
C HIS A 82 -6.42 1.12 5.59
N VAL A 83 -5.20 1.00 5.09
CA VAL A 83 -4.61 1.94 4.14
C VAL A 83 -4.60 1.26 2.79
N ALA A 84 -5.39 1.77 1.86
CA ALA A 84 -5.36 1.29 0.49
C ALA A 84 -4.41 2.16 -0.34
N TYR A 85 -3.48 1.50 -1.01
CA TYR A 85 -2.56 2.15 -1.93
C TYR A 85 -3.01 1.90 -3.35
N ALA A 86 -2.75 2.86 -4.25
CA ALA A 86 -2.94 2.65 -5.68
C ALA A 86 -2.07 1.48 -6.19
N ASP A 87 -2.58 0.70 -7.15
CA ASP A 87 -1.85 -0.40 -7.76
C ASP A 87 -0.51 0.03 -8.35
N GLU A 88 -0.46 1.22 -8.94
CA GLU A 88 0.77 1.81 -9.47
C GLU A 88 1.83 2.01 -8.38
N TYR A 89 1.43 2.52 -7.21
CA TYR A 89 2.33 2.65 -6.08
C TYR A 89 2.80 1.28 -5.61
N LEU A 90 1.92 0.29 -5.50
CA LEU A 90 2.31 -1.06 -5.05
C LEU A 90 3.31 -1.72 -6.00
N ARG A 91 3.10 -1.61 -7.32
CA ARG A 91 4.05 -2.08 -8.34
C ARG A 91 5.39 -1.34 -8.23
N THR A 92 5.34 0.00 -8.23
CA THR A 92 6.55 0.83 -8.14
C THR A 92 7.33 0.53 -6.86
N ARG A 93 6.65 0.43 -5.72
CA ARG A 93 7.26 0.08 -4.43
C ARG A 93 7.98 -1.25 -4.52
N ARG A 94 7.33 -2.29 -5.04
CA ARG A 94 7.95 -3.61 -5.20
C ARG A 94 9.22 -3.57 -6.05
N ASP A 95 9.21 -2.75 -7.10
CA ASP A 95 10.24 -2.77 -8.14
C ASP A 95 11.40 -1.79 -7.87
N ARG A 96 11.14 -0.65 -7.21
CA ARG A 96 12.11 0.44 -7.02
C ARG A 96 12.49 0.71 -5.57
N PHE A 97 11.62 0.46 -4.62
CA PHE A 97 11.88 0.76 -3.21
C PHE A 97 11.20 -0.23 -2.26
N PRO A 98 11.47 -1.54 -2.39
CA PRO A 98 10.78 -2.58 -1.62
C PRO A 98 11.03 -2.46 -0.12
N ASN A 99 12.14 -1.80 0.27
CA ASN A 99 12.66 -1.74 1.62
C ASN A 99 12.62 -0.33 2.22
N ALA A 100 11.82 0.59 1.66
CA ALA A 100 11.69 1.94 2.23
C ALA A 100 11.03 1.91 3.62
N ALA A 101 10.02 1.04 3.76
CA ALA A 101 9.23 0.88 4.99
C ALA A 101 8.72 2.20 5.59
N SER A 102 8.43 3.19 4.74
CA SER A 102 7.94 4.52 5.15
C SER A 102 6.41 4.59 5.22
N GLY A 103 5.72 3.58 4.71
CA GLY A 103 4.27 3.48 4.79
C GLY A 103 3.82 3.05 6.19
N PRO A 104 2.65 3.50 6.66
CA PRO A 104 2.10 3.09 7.94
C PRO A 104 1.92 1.57 8.03
N PHE A 105 2.21 1.03 9.22
CA PHE A 105 1.81 -0.31 9.59
C PHE A 105 0.32 -0.30 9.92
N TYR A 106 -0.47 -1.05 9.18
CA TYR A 106 -1.91 -1.12 9.36
C TYR A 106 -2.28 -2.47 9.98
N THR A 107 -3.08 -2.44 11.03
CA THR A 107 -3.35 -3.64 11.85
C THR A 107 -4.40 -4.57 11.26
N GLN A 108 -5.03 -4.19 10.14
CA GLN A 108 -6.16 -4.90 9.54
C GLN A 108 -7.29 -5.21 10.56
N GLY A 109 -7.51 -4.30 11.51
CA GLY A 109 -8.49 -4.49 12.60
C GLY A 109 -7.97 -5.29 13.79
N GLY A 110 -6.73 -5.78 13.75
CA GLY A 110 -6.04 -6.34 14.90
C GLY A 110 -5.72 -5.28 15.97
N ARG A 111 -5.39 -5.75 17.18
CA ARG A 111 -4.95 -4.86 18.28
C ARG A 111 -3.69 -4.11 17.84
N SER A 112 -3.71 -2.79 18.04
CA SER A 112 -2.55 -1.96 17.81
C SER A 112 -1.44 -2.29 18.81
N PRO A 113 -0.19 -2.53 18.37
CA PRO A 113 0.95 -2.72 19.26
C PRO A 113 1.40 -1.40 19.92
N GLY A 114 0.84 -0.26 19.53
CA GLY A 114 1.24 1.07 19.96
C GLY A 114 1.16 2.07 18.80
N PRO A 115 1.58 3.33 19.00
CA PRO A 115 1.60 4.33 17.93
C PRO A 115 2.70 4.07 16.88
N PHE A 116 3.68 3.23 17.20
CA PHE A 116 4.81 2.90 16.32
C PHE A 116 5.14 1.41 16.38
N VAL A 117 5.69 0.88 15.30
CA VAL A 117 6.31 -0.45 15.23
C VAL A 117 7.76 -0.34 14.78
N GLU A 118 8.60 -1.26 15.26
CA GLU A 118 9.95 -1.41 14.76
C GLU A 118 9.95 -1.96 13.33
N VAL A 119 10.76 -1.36 12.47
CA VAL A 119 10.93 -1.77 11.07
C VAL A 119 12.40 -1.79 10.71
N TRP A 120 12.73 -2.59 9.70
CA TRP A 120 14.03 -2.56 9.03
C TRP A 120 13.87 -1.88 7.67
N TYR A 121 14.71 -0.91 7.37
CA TYR A 121 14.62 -0.13 6.14
C TYR A 121 15.98 0.08 5.46
N CYS A 122 15.95 0.33 4.17
CA CYS A 122 17.12 0.73 3.37
C CYS A 122 17.05 2.25 3.12
N PRO A 123 18.10 3.03 3.47
CA PRO A 123 18.14 4.47 3.23
C PRO A 123 17.90 4.84 1.76
N ALA A 124 18.59 4.17 0.82
CA ALA A 124 18.41 4.40 -0.61
C ALA A 124 16.98 4.10 -1.09
N CYS A 125 16.31 3.08 -0.52
CA CYS A 125 14.89 2.86 -0.81
C CYS A 125 14.00 4.00 -0.29
N ARG A 126 14.29 4.59 0.88
CA ARG A 126 13.52 5.73 1.40
C ARG A 126 13.69 6.97 0.54
N GLU A 127 14.91 7.25 0.11
CA GLU A 127 15.21 8.34 -0.83
C GLU A 127 14.47 8.13 -2.16
N ALA A 128 14.53 6.92 -2.71
CA ALA A 128 13.81 6.57 -3.95
C ALA A 128 12.28 6.69 -3.79
N GLU A 129 11.72 6.30 -2.65
CA GLU A 129 10.30 6.49 -2.36
C GLU A 129 9.94 7.98 -2.25
N ALA A 130 10.73 8.77 -1.54
CA ALA A 130 10.50 10.21 -1.37
C ALA A 130 10.53 10.94 -2.71
N ALA A 131 11.54 10.68 -3.54
CA ALA A 131 11.65 11.25 -4.89
C ALA A 131 10.46 10.85 -5.78
N TRP A 132 10.00 9.60 -5.68
CA TRP A 132 8.82 9.16 -6.41
C TRP A 132 7.54 9.86 -5.91
N GLN A 133 7.38 10.02 -4.60
CA GLN A 133 6.23 10.73 -4.01
C GLN A 133 6.22 12.21 -4.40
N GLU A 134 7.37 12.88 -4.44
CA GLU A 134 7.50 14.26 -4.91
C GLU A 134 7.08 14.39 -6.38
N ALA A 135 7.54 13.49 -7.24
CA ALA A 135 7.22 13.50 -8.67
C ALA A 135 5.76 13.17 -9.00
N ASN A 136 5.09 12.35 -8.16
CA ASN A 136 3.72 11.86 -8.43
C ASN A 136 2.66 12.50 -7.53
N GLY A 137 3.07 13.36 -6.59
CA GLY A 137 2.23 13.99 -5.60
C GLY A 137 1.67 13.02 -4.54
N SER A 138 0.82 13.55 -3.65
CA SER A 138 0.13 12.78 -2.60
C SER A 138 -0.89 11.77 -3.13
N ARG A 139 -1.09 11.68 -4.46
CA ARG A 139 -2.03 10.78 -5.15
C ARG A 139 -1.86 9.29 -4.80
N SER A 140 -0.71 8.91 -4.26
CA SER A 140 -0.38 7.52 -3.94
C SER A 140 -0.94 7.00 -2.62
N ARG A 141 -1.31 7.89 -1.68
CA ARG A 141 -1.74 7.52 -0.32
C ARG A 141 -3.22 7.71 -0.05
N ASP A 142 -3.95 8.38 -0.93
CA ASP A 142 -5.40 8.52 -0.76
C ASP A 142 -6.13 7.35 -1.46
N PRO A 143 -6.69 6.41 -0.69
CA PRO A 143 -7.44 5.29 -1.25
C PRO A 143 -8.62 5.74 -2.11
N VAL A 144 -9.18 6.93 -1.85
CA VAL A 144 -10.30 7.48 -2.61
C VAL A 144 -9.85 7.90 -4.00
N THR A 145 -8.70 8.56 -4.13
CA THR A 145 -8.11 8.92 -5.43
C THR A 145 -7.91 7.68 -6.33
N ALA A 146 -7.42 6.56 -5.77
CA ALA A 146 -7.29 5.30 -6.51
C ALA A 146 -8.63 4.62 -6.84
N SER A 147 -9.69 5.01 -6.13
CA SER A 147 -11.03 4.42 -6.21
C SER A 147 -12.03 5.27 -7.01
N LEU A 148 -11.59 6.40 -7.58
CA LEU A 148 -12.41 7.24 -8.44
C LEU A 148 -12.83 6.46 -9.69
N LYS A 149 -14.13 6.40 -9.96
CA LYS A 149 -14.71 5.64 -11.09
C LYS A 149 -15.04 6.53 -12.27
N ARG A 150 -15.78 7.61 -12.00
CA ARG A 150 -16.25 8.54 -13.04
C ARG A 150 -16.53 9.90 -12.46
N ARG A 151 -16.35 10.93 -13.30
CA ARG A 151 -16.90 12.26 -13.06
C ARG A 151 -18.43 12.18 -13.07
N THR A 152 -19.07 12.91 -12.17
CA THR A 152 -20.53 12.87 -11.98
C THR A 152 -21.03 14.20 -11.42
N THR A 153 -22.34 14.37 -11.39
CA THR A 153 -23.05 15.32 -10.53
C THR A 153 -23.70 14.58 -9.36
N TYR A 154 -24.15 15.31 -8.33
CA TYR A 154 -24.89 14.70 -7.22
C TYR A 154 -26.18 14.04 -7.73
N ARG A 155 -26.91 14.71 -8.62
CA ARG A 155 -28.13 14.18 -9.24
C ARG A 155 -27.89 12.88 -10.00
N GLU A 156 -26.88 12.83 -10.88
CA GLU A 156 -26.54 11.61 -11.63
C GLU A 156 -26.14 10.45 -10.71
N TYR A 157 -25.45 10.75 -9.61
CA TYR A 157 -25.09 9.75 -8.60
C TYR A 157 -26.33 9.18 -7.92
N VAL A 158 -27.26 10.04 -7.48
CA VAL A 158 -28.51 9.61 -6.85
C VAL A 158 -29.37 8.78 -7.81
N LEU A 159 -29.47 9.18 -9.08
CA LEU A 159 -30.26 8.44 -10.08
C LEU A 159 -29.67 7.03 -10.34
N LYS A 160 -28.34 6.89 -10.37
CA LYS A 160 -27.70 5.57 -10.47
C LYS A 160 -28.15 4.60 -9.36
N TRP A 161 -28.38 5.11 -8.15
CA TRP A 161 -28.70 4.29 -6.97
C TRP A 161 -30.19 4.14 -6.68
N LEU A 162 -31.00 5.18 -6.97
CA LEU A 162 -32.41 5.23 -6.59
C LEU A 162 -33.39 5.14 -7.77
N GLY A 163 -32.88 5.10 -9.00
CA GLY A 163 -33.65 4.88 -10.22
C GLY A 163 -33.48 5.97 -11.28
N ASP A 164 -33.88 5.65 -12.51
CA ASP A 164 -33.53 6.42 -13.70
C ASP A 164 -34.26 7.78 -13.84
N ASP A 165 -35.23 8.08 -12.97
CA ASP A 165 -36.08 9.27 -13.10
C ASP A 165 -36.33 9.96 -11.75
N TRP A 166 -35.81 11.18 -11.62
CA TRP A 166 -35.93 12.01 -10.43
C TRP A 166 -37.37 12.31 -10.03
N SER A 167 -38.26 12.43 -11.01
CA SER A 167 -39.67 12.74 -10.78
C SER A 167 -40.44 11.58 -10.12
N LYS A 168 -39.94 10.35 -10.30
CA LYS A 168 -40.52 9.12 -9.74
C LYS A 168 -40.06 8.83 -8.31
N LEU A 169 -39.05 9.55 -7.80
CA LEU A 169 -38.61 9.40 -6.41
C LEU A 169 -39.71 9.86 -5.44
N PRO A 170 -39.95 9.12 -4.33
CA PRO A 170 -40.83 9.56 -3.24
C PRO A 170 -40.48 10.98 -2.79
N LYS A 171 -41.50 11.82 -2.57
CA LYS A 171 -41.31 13.24 -2.21
C LYS A 171 -40.30 13.46 -1.07
N PRO A 172 -40.32 12.70 0.05
CA PRO A 172 -39.35 12.89 1.12
C PRO A 172 -37.90 12.63 0.68
N LEU A 173 -37.67 11.60 -0.15
CA LEU A 173 -36.33 11.30 -0.67
C LEU A 173 -35.86 12.38 -1.65
N ARG A 174 -36.76 12.88 -2.49
CA ARG A 174 -36.46 13.94 -3.46
C ARG A 174 -36.06 15.25 -2.78
N GLU A 175 -36.77 15.66 -1.72
CA GLU A 175 -36.42 16.87 -0.98
C GLU A 175 -35.09 16.71 -0.24
N ARG A 176 -34.87 15.58 0.44
CA ARG A 176 -33.57 15.27 1.07
C ARG A 176 -32.42 15.28 0.06
N ALA A 177 -32.63 14.74 -1.13
CA ALA A 177 -31.62 14.74 -2.19
C ALA A 177 -31.33 16.16 -2.72
N LYS A 178 -32.33 17.05 -2.79
CA LYS A 178 -32.09 18.47 -3.15
C LYS A 178 -31.31 19.22 -2.07
N GLU A 179 -31.64 19.01 -0.80
CA GLU A 179 -30.90 19.61 0.32
C GLU A 179 -29.44 19.17 0.27
N ARG A 180 -29.20 17.88 0.08
CA ARG A 180 -27.84 17.34 -0.06
C ARG A 180 -27.13 17.82 -1.32
N GLU A 181 -27.83 17.95 -2.45
CA GLU A 181 -27.31 18.55 -3.69
C GLU A 181 -26.81 19.99 -3.44
N ALA A 182 -27.57 20.77 -2.68
CA ALA A 182 -27.18 22.14 -2.31
C ALA A 182 -25.97 22.16 -1.37
N GLU A 183 -25.92 21.27 -0.36
CA GLU A 183 -24.76 21.13 0.52
C GLU A 183 -23.47 20.77 -0.25
N VAL A 184 -23.56 19.80 -1.16
CA VAL A 184 -22.42 19.40 -2.01
C VAL A 184 -22.01 20.54 -2.93
N SER A 185 -22.97 21.22 -3.55
CA SER A 185 -22.71 22.36 -4.43
C SER A 185 -22.02 23.52 -3.69
N ALA A 186 -22.39 23.78 -2.43
CA ALA A 186 -21.78 24.82 -1.61
C ALA A 186 -20.30 24.55 -1.28
N LYS A 187 -19.84 23.29 -1.38
CA LYS A 187 -18.44 22.90 -1.18
C LYS A 187 -17.58 23.03 -2.43
N LEU A 188 -18.21 23.07 -3.61
CA LEU A 188 -17.52 23.16 -4.90
C LEU A 188 -17.05 24.60 -5.17
N ARG A 189 -15.80 24.72 -5.61
CA ARG A 189 -15.21 25.96 -6.14
C ARG A 189 -15.19 25.92 -7.68
N PRO A 190 -15.04 27.07 -8.36
CA PRO A 190 -14.82 27.08 -9.80
C PRO A 190 -13.62 26.19 -10.19
N GLY A 191 -13.85 25.24 -11.10
CA GLY A 191 -12.84 24.27 -11.54
C GLY A 191 -12.78 22.98 -10.73
N ASP A 192 -13.53 22.86 -9.63
CA ASP A 192 -13.67 21.59 -8.92
C ASP A 192 -14.51 20.60 -9.74
N GLU A 193 -14.19 19.32 -9.60
CA GLU A 193 -14.93 18.22 -10.20
C GLU A 193 -15.52 17.35 -9.10
N LEU A 194 -16.74 16.87 -9.31
CA LEU A 194 -17.33 15.87 -8.44
C LEU A 194 -17.16 14.49 -9.09
N TRP A 195 -16.67 13.53 -8.31
CA TRP A 195 -16.38 12.18 -8.76
C TRP A 195 -17.07 11.15 -7.89
N GLU A 196 -17.56 10.09 -8.51
CA GLU A 196 -17.97 8.88 -7.81
C GLU A 196 -16.74 8.05 -7.45
N TYR A 197 -16.70 7.52 -6.23
CA TYR A 197 -15.70 6.54 -5.82
C TYR A 197 -16.37 5.27 -5.28
N GLU A 198 -15.72 4.13 -5.50
CA GLU A 198 -16.15 2.83 -4.98
C GLU A 198 -14.96 2.11 -4.37
N PHE A 199 -15.07 1.74 -3.10
CA PHE A 199 -14.04 1.06 -2.31
C PHE A 199 -14.54 -0.30 -1.81
N GLY A 200 -13.68 -1.32 -1.82
CA GLY A 200 -14.00 -2.68 -1.39
C GLY A 200 -14.65 -3.56 -2.47
N ASP A 201 -14.86 -4.84 -2.15
CA ASP A 201 -15.58 -5.78 -3.01
C ASP A 201 -17.09 -5.57 -2.85
N ARG A 202 -17.82 -5.41 -3.98
CA ARG A 202 -19.28 -5.25 -4.02
C ARG A 202 -20.04 -6.40 -3.35
N ASN A 203 -19.44 -7.58 -3.26
CA ASN A 203 -20.03 -8.74 -2.58
C ASN A 203 -19.66 -8.83 -1.09
N SER A 204 -18.88 -7.87 -0.58
CA SER A 204 -18.47 -7.82 0.82
C SER A 204 -19.25 -6.74 1.58
N PHE A 205 -19.48 -6.97 2.88
CA PHE A 205 -20.01 -5.96 3.80
C PHE A 205 -19.09 -4.74 3.99
N ALA A 206 -17.90 -4.74 3.38
CA ALA A 206 -16.96 -3.63 3.40
C ALA A 206 -17.07 -2.73 2.16
N TYR A 207 -18.05 -2.95 1.28
CA TYR A 207 -18.28 -2.08 0.13
C TYR A 207 -18.72 -0.68 0.59
N VAL A 208 -18.02 0.34 0.09
CA VAL A 208 -18.35 1.75 0.34
C VAL A 208 -18.39 2.47 -1.00
N SER A 209 -19.49 3.18 -1.25
CA SER A 209 -19.58 4.10 -2.40
C SER A 209 -19.94 5.51 -1.94
N GLY A 210 -19.43 6.49 -2.66
CA GLY A 210 -19.59 7.87 -2.27
C GLY A 210 -19.17 8.85 -3.34
N LEU A 211 -19.06 10.10 -2.91
CA LEU A 211 -18.66 11.22 -3.75
C LEU A 211 -17.39 11.85 -3.19
N ALA A 212 -16.53 12.29 -4.11
CA ALA A 212 -15.30 13.00 -3.82
C ALA A 212 -15.26 14.31 -4.61
N VAL A 213 -14.82 15.38 -3.96
CA VAL A 213 -14.46 16.64 -4.62
C VAL A 213 -13.00 16.55 -5.03
N VAL A 214 -12.75 16.68 -6.32
CA VAL A 214 -11.43 16.63 -6.93
C VAL A 214 -11.06 18.03 -7.43
N ARG A 215 -9.95 18.57 -6.92
CA ARG A 215 -9.42 19.89 -7.29
C ARG A 215 -8.02 19.72 -7.86
N GLY A 216 -7.83 20.09 -9.13
CA GLY A 216 -6.53 19.91 -9.81
C GLY A 216 -6.07 18.44 -9.85
N GLY A 217 -7.00 17.48 -9.88
CA GLY A 217 -6.70 16.05 -9.85
C GLY A 217 -6.25 15.53 -8.48
N VAL A 218 -6.61 16.21 -7.39
CA VAL A 218 -6.40 15.75 -6.01
C VAL A 218 -7.75 15.72 -5.30
N VAL A 219 -8.07 14.62 -4.61
CA VAL A 219 -9.26 14.55 -3.74
C VAL A 219 -9.03 15.47 -2.54
N VAL A 220 -9.88 16.49 -2.41
CA VAL A 220 -9.80 17.47 -1.31
C VAL A 220 -10.87 17.23 -0.24
N GLU A 221 -11.93 16.50 -0.59
CA GLU A 221 -12.98 16.10 0.32
C GLU A 221 -13.67 14.85 -0.23
N HIS A 222 -14.13 13.95 0.63
CA HIS A 222 -14.95 12.82 0.21
C HIS A 222 -15.91 12.40 1.32
N TRP A 223 -16.99 11.73 0.94
CA TRP A 223 -17.94 11.19 1.88
C TRP A 223 -18.65 9.97 1.31
N ALA A 224 -18.93 8.99 2.17
CA ALA A 224 -19.76 7.86 1.84
C ALA A 224 -21.22 8.30 1.87
N GLU A 225 -21.97 8.05 0.80
CA GLU A 225 -23.41 8.33 0.74
C GLU A 225 -24.22 7.09 1.11
N TRP A 226 -23.69 5.89 0.81
CA TRP A 226 -24.33 4.61 1.10
C TRP A 226 -23.35 3.66 1.76
N LYS A 227 -23.76 3.07 2.88
CA LYS A 227 -23.13 1.87 3.45
C LYS A 227 -24.09 0.71 3.21
N SER A 228 -23.63 -0.30 2.48
CA SER A 228 -24.33 -1.59 2.33
C SER A 228 -24.30 -2.38 3.62
#